data_AF-A0A831PED9-F1
#
_entry.id   AF-A0A831PED9-F1
#
_cell.length_a   1.000
_cell.length_b   1.000
_cell.length_c   1.000
_cell.angle_alpha   90.00
_cell.angle_beta   90.00
_cell.angle_gamma   90.00
#
_symmetry.space_group_name_H-M   'P 1'
#
loop_
_entity.id
_entity.type
_entity.pdbx_description
1 polymer ?
#
loop_
_entity_poly.entity_id
_entity_poly.type
_entity_poly.pdbx_seq_one_letter_code
_entity_poly.pdbx_strand_id
1 'polypeptide(L)'
;MKKFLRLFVLVIISSFFVWFLIVPQKTESVTNCLRAINNCRVTADRCRQRVFSASNRCAENYRKVAENCSKRLSKANQEPAKCQERLRQCQERARRASNPILASLKCNDRFRNCDERALKRIRTAQECLPKAMDRKRSCDQKAYNTRIKNLNNCERRLNSCIDRVNRRCS
;
A
#
# COMPACT_ATOMS: atom_id res chain seq x y z
N MET A 1 58.31 43.02 -49.26
CA MET A 1 57.76 42.77 -47.91
C MET A 1 56.23 42.81 -47.81
N LYS A 2 55.49 43.66 -48.54
CA LYS A 2 54.00 43.77 -48.42
C LYS A 2 53.20 42.49 -48.73
N LYS A 3 53.70 41.57 -49.58
CA LYS A 3 53.01 40.30 -49.91
C LYS A 3 53.08 39.27 -48.77
N PHE A 4 54.18 39.24 -48.02
CA PHE A 4 54.36 38.31 -46.89
C PHE A 4 53.43 38.63 -45.72
N LEU A 5 53.21 39.93 -45.45
CA LEU A 5 52.33 40.38 -44.38
C LEU A 5 50.85 40.01 -44.64
N ARG A 6 50.39 40.04 -45.91
CA ARG A 6 49.02 39.64 -46.28
C ARG A 6 48.77 38.15 -46.10
N LEU A 7 49.74 37.31 -46.44
CA LEU A 7 49.65 35.86 -46.23
C LEU A 7 49.62 35.51 -44.74
N PHE A 8 50.44 36.17 -43.92
CA PHE A 8 50.48 35.92 -42.48
C PHE A 8 49.17 36.30 -41.78
N VAL A 9 48.57 37.45 -42.16
CA VAL A 9 47.28 37.89 -41.63
C VAL A 9 46.15 36.94 -42.03
N LEU A 10 46.14 36.43 -43.27
CA LEU A 10 45.14 35.47 -43.73
C LEU A 10 45.20 34.13 -42.97
N VAL A 11 46.41 33.63 -42.67
CA VAL A 11 46.61 32.38 -41.91
C VAL A 11 46.17 32.53 -40.44
N ILE A 12 46.42 33.69 -39.83
CA ILE A 12 45.96 33.97 -38.45
C ILE A 12 44.43 34.08 -38.41
N ILE A 13 43.82 34.79 -39.37
CA ILE A 13 42.36 34.93 -39.43
C ILE A 13 41.70 33.58 -39.70
N SER A 14 42.24 32.74 -40.60
CA SER A 14 41.67 31.41 -40.86
C SER A 14 41.78 30.50 -39.63
N SER A 15 42.88 30.57 -38.89
CA SER A 15 43.08 29.77 -37.67
C SER A 15 42.15 30.21 -36.54
N PHE A 16 41.93 31.53 -36.39
CA PHE A 16 40.95 32.07 -35.45
C PHE A 16 39.51 31.70 -35.82
N PHE A 17 39.14 31.77 -37.11
CA PHE A 17 37.79 31.39 -37.57
C PHE A 17 37.50 29.91 -37.32
N VAL A 18 38.47 29.03 -37.54
CA VAL A 18 38.34 27.59 -37.25
C VAL A 18 38.14 27.37 -35.74
N TRP A 19 38.88 28.09 -34.89
CA TRP A 19 38.71 28.00 -33.43
C TRP A 19 37.35 28.56 -32.98
N PHE A 20 36.92 29.69 -33.54
CA PHE A 20 35.64 30.33 -33.23
C PHE A 20 34.42 29.54 -33.72
N LEU A 21 34.56 28.69 -34.75
CA LEU A 21 33.47 27.83 -35.22
C LEU A 21 33.42 26.49 -34.49
N ILE A 22 34.57 25.92 -34.11
CA ILE A 22 34.64 24.58 -33.49
C ILE A 22 34.38 24.62 -31.97
N VAL A 23 34.86 25.65 -31.27
CA VAL A 23 34.73 25.77 -29.81
C VAL A 23 33.26 25.93 -29.35
N PRO A 24 32.41 26.80 -29.93
CA PRO A 24 31.03 26.95 -29.47
C PRO A 24 30.15 25.73 -29.78
N GLN A 25 30.42 25.00 -30.87
CA GLN A 25 29.68 23.76 -31.15
C GLN A 25 29.95 22.67 -30.10
N LYS A 26 31.19 22.57 -29.59
CA LYS A 26 31.52 21.63 -28.51
C LYS A 26 30.87 22.01 -27.17
N THR A 27 30.78 23.30 -26.84
CA THR A 27 30.19 23.74 -25.56
C THR A 27 28.66 23.59 -25.55
N GLU A 28 27.99 23.78 -26.69
CA GLU A 28 26.55 23.57 -26.82
C GLU A 28 26.17 22.07 -26.74
N SER A 29 26.99 21.19 -27.32
CA SER A 29 26.86 19.73 -27.16
C SER A 29 26.99 19.29 -25.70
N VAL A 30 28.04 19.74 -25.00
CA VAL A 30 28.29 19.39 -23.59
C VAL A 30 27.19 19.89 -22.66
N THR A 31 26.70 21.11 -22.86
CA THR A 31 25.60 21.67 -22.06
C THR A 31 24.27 20.94 -22.30
N ASN A 32 24.00 20.53 -23.55
CA ASN A 32 22.82 19.71 -23.88
C ASN A 32 22.88 18.31 -23.27
N CYS A 33 24.07 17.69 -23.22
CA CYS A 33 24.33 16.42 -22.55
C CYS A 33 24.12 16.53 -21.03
N LEU A 34 24.73 17.53 -20.38
CA LEU A 34 24.55 17.81 -18.94
C LEU A 34 23.08 18.04 -18.56
N ARG A 35 22.33 18.79 -19.40
CA ARG A 35 20.89 19.00 -19.19
C ARG A 35 20.10 17.70 -19.28
N ALA A 36 20.44 16.80 -20.21
CA ALA A 36 19.80 15.49 -20.34
C ALA A 36 20.05 14.61 -19.11
N ILE A 37 21.29 14.57 -18.61
CA ILE A 37 21.67 13.83 -17.39
C ILE A 37 20.90 14.35 -16.16
N ASN A 38 20.84 15.66 -15.96
CA ASN A 38 20.10 16.27 -14.84
C ASN A 38 18.60 15.96 -14.89
N ASN A 39 17.98 16.02 -16.07
CA ASN A 39 16.58 15.63 -16.26
C ASN A 39 16.33 14.14 -15.93
N CYS A 40 17.31 13.28 -16.23
CA CYS A 40 17.29 11.87 -15.87
C CYS A 40 17.31 11.65 -14.36
N ARG A 41 18.21 12.36 -13.67
CA ARG A 41 18.34 12.30 -12.22
C ARG A 41 17.05 12.74 -11.52
N VAL A 42 16.46 13.87 -11.94
CA VAL A 42 15.17 14.34 -11.41
C VAL A 42 14.05 13.32 -11.67
N THR A 43 14.07 12.64 -12.82
CA THR A 43 13.09 11.59 -13.13
C THR A 43 13.26 10.38 -12.19
N ALA A 44 14.50 9.97 -11.90
CA ALA A 44 14.81 8.90 -10.96
C ALA A 44 14.32 9.23 -9.53
N ASP A 45 14.57 10.45 -9.05
CA ASP A 45 14.16 10.89 -7.71
C ASP A 45 12.63 10.94 -7.55
N ARG A 46 11.92 11.49 -8.55
CA ARG A 46 10.45 11.47 -8.59
C ARG A 46 9.90 10.05 -8.63
N CYS A 47 10.59 9.15 -9.30
CA CYS A 47 10.23 7.73 -9.37
C CYS A 47 10.38 7.04 -8.02
N ARG A 48 11.49 7.27 -7.32
CA ARG A 48 11.71 6.77 -5.96
C ARG A 48 10.58 7.21 -5.03
N GLN A 49 10.24 8.50 -5.01
CA GLN A 49 9.15 9.00 -4.16
C GLN A 49 7.78 8.34 -4.46
N ARG A 50 7.43 8.11 -5.73
CA ARG A 50 6.15 7.48 -6.14
C ARG A 50 6.06 5.99 -5.84
N VAL A 51 7.18 5.28 -5.78
CA VAL A 51 7.23 3.85 -5.46
C VAL A 51 7.07 3.61 -3.95
N PHE A 52 7.50 4.56 -3.12
CA PHE A 52 7.54 4.38 -1.66
C PHE A 52 6.31 4.94 -0.89
N SER A 53 5.38 5.64 -1.54
CA SER A 53 4.29 6.37 -0.86
C SER A 53 3.01 5.57 -0.53
N ALA A 54 3.05 4.23 -0.44
CA ALA A 54 1.85 3.43 -0.24
C ALA A 54 1.89 2.54 1.01
N SER A 55 0.79 2.56 1.79
CA SER A 55 0.32 1.52 2.72
C SER A 55 0.39 1.75 4.24
N ASN A 56 0.09 2.95 4.73
CA ASN A 56 -0.20 3.14 6.17
C ASN A 56 -1.71 3.11 6.50
N ARG A 57 -2.57 3.48 5.55
CA ARG A 57 -4.02 3.62 5.79
C ARG A 57 -4.75 2.28 6.00
N CYS A 58 -4.28 1.21 5.35
CA CYS A 58 -4.90 -0.11 5.46
C CYS A 58 -4.51 -0.86 6.73
N ALA A 59 -3.27 -0.69 7.20
CA ALA A 59 -2.83 -1.24 8.47
C ALA A 59 -3.64 -0.70 9.66
N GLU A 60 -3.86 0.63 9.70
CA GLU A 60 -4.60 1.27 10.80
C GLU A 60 -6.08 0.87 10.83
N ASN A 61 -6.72 0.81 9.65
CA ASN A 61 -8.11 0.37 9.54
C ASN A 61 -8.28 -1.10 9.97
N TYR A 62 -7.36 -1.98 9.58
CA TYR A 62 -7.37 -3.37 10.02
C TYR A 62 -7.24 -3.49 11.54
N ARG A 63 -6.32 -2.73 12.16
CA ARG A 63 -6.10 -2.76 13.62
C ARG A 63 -7.39 -2.50 14.39
N LYS A 64 -8.14 -1.47 13.98
CA LYS A 64 -9.44 -1.10 14.58
C LYS A 64 -10.49 -2.19 14.40
N VAL A 65 -10.56 -2.82 13.21
CA VAL A 65 -11.51 -3.91 12.96
C VAL A 65 -11.15 -5.14 13.80
N ALA A 66 -9.88 -5.52 13.88
CA ALA A 66 -9.43 -6.66 14.68
C ALA A 66 -9.76 -6.49 16.17
N GLU A 67 -9.53 -5.29 16.71
CA GLU A 67 -9.89 -4.98 18.11
C GLU A 67 -11.41 -5.09 18.35
N ASN A 68 -12.22 -4.56 17.43
CA ASN A 68 -13.68 -4.67 17.51
C ASN A 68 -14.16 -6.12 17.40
N CYS A 69 -13.56 -6.93 16.52
CA CYS A 69 -13.88 -8.36 16.41
C CYS A 69 -13.54 -9.11 17.70
N SER A 70 -12.37 -8.84 18.30
CA SER A 70 -11.96 -9.42 19.58
C SER A 70 -12.95 -9.10 20.70
N LYS A 71 -13.36 -7.84 20.83
CA LYS A 71 -14.39 -7.41 21.80
C LYS A 71 -15.73 -8.11 21.57
N ARG A 72 -16.15 -8.29 20.31
CA ARG A 72 -17.39 -9.02 19.98
C ARG A 72 -17.32 -10.49 20.36
N LEU A 73 -16.20 -11.15 20.08
CA LEU A 73 -15.99 -12.55 20.40
C LEU A 73 -15.96 -12.77 21.92
N SER A 74 -15.27 -11.91 22.65
CA SER A 74 -15.24 -11.93 24.12
C SER A 74 -16.66 -11.82 24.71
N LYS A 75 -17.47 -10.86 24.24
CA LYS A 75 -18.86 -10.71 24.67
C LYS A 75 -19.72 -11.92 24.31
N ALA A 76 -19.56 -12.48 23.11
CA ALA A 76 -20.32 -13.66 22.68
C ALA A 76 -19.99 -14.90 23.53
N ASN A 77 -18.71 -15.08 23.89
CA ASN A 77 -18.26 -16.20 24.72
C ASN A 77 -18.78 -16.14 26.17
N GLN A 78 -19.26 -14.98 26.63
CA GLN A 78 -19.90 -14.85 27.95
C GLN A 78 -21.38 -15.26 27.94
N GLU A 79 -22.03 -15.37 26.77
CA GLU A 79 -23.46 -15.67 26.69
C GLU A 79 -23.83 -17.08 27.18
N PRO A 80 -23.05 -18.15 26.92
CA PRO A 80 -23.34 -19.48 27.46
C PRO A 80 -23.41 -19.50 28.99
N ALA A 81 -22.46 -18.82 29.66
CA ALA A 81 -22.45 -18.70 31.12
C ALA A 81 -23.71 -18.01 31.66
N LYS A 82 -24.20 -16.96 30.97
CA LYS A 82 -25.46 -16.30 31.34
C LYS A 82 -26.67 -17.19 31.12
N CYS A 83 -26.69 -17.99 30.04
CA CYS A 83 -27.76 -18.97 29.81
C CYS A 83 -27.78 -20.03 30.91
N GLN A 84 -26.61 -20.51 31.34
CA GLN A 84 -26.47 -21.49 32.41
C GLN A 84 -26.95 -20.94 33.75
N GLU A 85 -26.60 -19.71 34.09
CA GLU A 85 -27.10 -19.06 35.32
C GLU A 85 -28.62 -18.90 35.31
N ARG A 86 -29.21 -18.51 34.17
CA ARG A 86 -30.66 -18.43 34.00
C ARG A 86 -31.34 -19.80 34.14
N LEU A 87 -30.73 -20.87 33.63
CA LEU A 87 -31.23 -22.23 33.81
C LEU A 87 -31.22 -22.61 35.30
N ARG A 88 -30.13 -22.32 36.02
CA ARG A 88 -30.01 -22.61 37.46
C ARG A 88 -31.13 -21.94 38.26
N GLN A 89 -31.35 -20.65 38.04
CA GLN A 89 -32.43 -19.90 38.68
C GLN A 89 -33.82 -20.42 38.28
N CYS A 90 -34.01 -20.84 37.03
CA CYS A 90 -35.26 -21.43 36.58
C CYS A 90 -35.54 -22.77 37.28
N GLN A 91 -34.52 -23.62 37.41
CA GLN A 91 -34.63 -24.92 38.08
C GLN A 91 -34.93 -24.77 39.57
N GLU A 92 -34.32 -23.79 40.26
CA GLU A 92 -34.64 -23.48 41.66
C GLU A 92 -36.11 -23.10 41.84
N ARG A 93 -36.67 -22.30 40.92
CA ARG A 93 -38.09 -21.94 40.93
C ARG A 93 -38.98 -23.14 40.60
N ALA A 94 -38.58 -23.97 39.64
CA ALA A 94 -39.32 -25.16 39.23
C ALA A 94 -39.49 -26.17 40.38
N ARG A 95 -38.48 -26.30 41.26
CA ARG A 95 -38.56 -27.18 42.45
C ARG A 95 -39.67 -26.78 43.44
N ARG A 96 -40.09 -25.52 43.42
CA ARG A 96 -41.15 -24.97 44.30
C ARG A 96 -42.51 -24.91 43.62
N ALA A 97 -42.61 -25.32 42.35
CA ALA A 97 -43.86 -25.28 41.59
C ALA A 97 -44.79 -26.43 41.97
N SER A 98 -46.09 -26.26 41.73
CA SER A 98 -47.10 -27.31 41.92
C SER A 98 -46.85 -28.56 41.06
N ASN A 99 -46.21 -28.39 39.89
CA ASN A 99 -45.76 -29.48 39.03
C ASN A 99 -44.27 -29.28 38.65
N PRO A 100 -43.33 -29.79 39.47
CA PRO A 100 -41.90 -29.61 39.27
C PRO A 100 -41.37 -30.22 37.97
N ILE A 101 -41.93 -31.35 37.52
CA ILE A 101 -41.50 -32.05 36.30
C ILE A 101 -41.80 -31.18 35.07
N LEU A 102 -43.05 -30.71 34.93
CA LEU A 102 -43.45 -29.86 33.82
C LEU A 102 -42.71 -28.51 33.85
N ALA A 103 -42.51 -27.93 35.04
CA ALA A 103 -41.77 -26.68 35.18
C ALA A 103 -40.28 -26.83 34.77
N SER A 104 -39.63 -27.93 35.15
CA SER A 104 -38.25 -28.25 34.76
C SER A 104 -38.12 -28.46 33.25
N LEU A 105 -39.08 -29.15 32.63
CA LEU A 105 -39.12 -29.34 31.17
C LEU A 105 -39.13 -27.98 30.43
N LYS A 106 -40.01 -27.06 30.86
CA LYS A 106 -40.08 -25.69 30.31
C LYS A 106 -38.78 -24.90 30.51
N CYS A 107 -38.07 -25.10 31.63
CA CYS A 107 -36.77 -24.48 31.86
C CYS A 107 -35.71 -24.99 30.87
N ASN A 108 -35.68 -26.29 30.60
CA ASN A 108 -34.75 -26.90 29.66
C ASN A 108 -35.01 -26.42 28.22
N ASP A 109 -36.27 -26.31 27.80
CA ASP A 109 -36.61 -25.75 26.48
C ASP A 109 -36.13 -24.30 26.32
N ARG A 110 -36.32 -23.47 27.35
CA ARG A 110 -35.83 -22.09 27.38
C ARG A 110 -34.30 -22.04 27.32
N PHE A 111 -33.62 -22.94 28.02
CA PHE A 111 -32.17 -23.03 27.99
C PHE A 111 -31.66 -23.45 26.61
N ARG A 112 -32.24 -24.48 25.99
CA ARG A 112 -31.88 -24.91 24.63
C ARG A 112 -31.96 -23.75 23.63
N ASN A 113 -33.04 -22.98 23.69
CA ASN A 113 -33.22 -21.79 22.85
C ASN A 113 -32.20 -20.68 23.17
N CYS A 114 -31.79 -20.54 24.44
CA CYS A 114 -30.76 -19.58 24.85
C CYS A 114 -29.39 -20.00 24.33
N ASP A 115 -29.04 -21.27 24.50
CA ASP A 115 -27.78 -21.86 24.08
C ASP A 115 -27.60 -21.80 22.55
N GLU A 116 -28.65 -22.13 21.80
CA GLU A 116 -28.63 -22.02 20.34
C GLU A 116 -28.37 -20.57 19.88
N ARG A 117 -28.99 -19.59 20.54
CA ARG A 117 -28.74 -18.16 20.25
C ARG A 117 -27.33 -17.74 20.63
N ALA A 118 -26.79 -18.24 21.75
CA ALA A 118 -25.42 -17.97 22.19
C ALA A 118 -24.41 -18.53 21.17
N LEU A 119 -24.58 -19.79 20.75
CA LEU A 119 -23.75 -20.43 19.73
C LEU A 119 -23.83 -19.68 18.39
N LYS A 120 -25.02 -19.23 17.97
CA LYS A 120 -25.17 -18.41 16.74
C LYS A 120 -24.41 -17.08 16.85
N ARG A 121 -24.40 -16.44 18.01
CA ARG A 121 -23.63 -15.21 18.27
C ARG A 121 -22.13 -15.47 18.22
N ILE A 122 -21.67 -16.57 18.81
CA ILE A 122 -20.26 -16.99 18.78
C ILE A 122 -19.82 -17.24 17.34
N ARG A 123 -20.56 -18.03 16.55
CA ARG A 123 -20.24 -18.28 15.12
C ARG A 123 -20.13 -16.97 14.33
N THR A 124 -21.12 -16.10 14.45
CA THR A 124 -21.11 -14.78 13.78
C THR A 124 -19.91 -13.94 14.21
N ALA A 125 -19.52 -13.99 15.49
CA ALA A 125 -18.35 -13.28 15.99
C ALA A 125 -17.03 -13.88 15.49
N GLN A 126 -16.95 -15.21 15.38
CA GLN A 126 -15.79 -15.92 14.83
C GLN A 126 -15.54 -15.58 13.36
N GLU A 127 -16.59 -15.38 12.56
CA GLU A 127 -16.46 -14.96 11.16
C GLU A 127 -15.91 -13.53 10.98
N CYS A 128 -15.90 -12.71 12.02
CA CYS A 128 -15.47 -11.32 11.96
C CYS A 128 -13.98 -11.18 11.60
N LEU A 129 -13.12 -11.99 12.24
CA LEU A 129 -11.66 -11.94 12.04
C LEU A 129 -11.24 -12.39 10.63
N PRO A 130 -11.72 -13.53 10.09
CA PRO A 130 -11.46 -13.93 8.71
C PRO A 130 -11.87 -12.85 7.70
N LYS A 131 -13.09 -12.30 7.81
CA LYS A 131 -13.56 -11.22 6.92
C LYS A 131 -12.68 -9.96 6.99
N ALA A 132 -12.15 -9.65 8.17
CA ALA A 132 -11.21 -8.55 8.34
C ALA A 132 -9.84 -8.84 7.69
N MET A 133 -9.35 -10.07 7.82
CA MET A 133 -8.10 -10.53 7.22
C MET A 133 -8.16 -10.53 5.69
N ASP A 134 -9.27 -10.97 5.11
CA ASP A 134 -9.45 -10.95 3.65
C ASP A 134 -9.43 -9.53 3.10
N ARG A 135 -10.09 -8.59 3.79
CA ARG A 135 -10.06 -7.16 3.43
C ARG A 135 -8.64 -6.58 3.53
N LYS A 136 -7.90 -6.95 4.58
CA LYS A 136 -6.49 -6.54 4.73
C LYS A 136 -5.65 -7.05 3.57
N ARG A 137 -5.69 -8.36 3.31
CA ARG A 137 -4.96 -9.01 2.21
C ARG A 137 -5.29 -8.35 0.86
N SER A 138 -6.56 -8.09 0.59
CA SER A 138 -7.02 -7.40 -0.62
C SER A 138 -6.40 -6.00 -0.74
N CYS A 139 -6.37 -5.22 0.35
CA CYS A 139 -5.75 -3.90 0.32
C CYS A 139 -4.23 -3.97 0.12
N ASP A 140 -3.55 -4.84 0.88
CA ASP A 140 -2.10 -5.02 0.77
C ASP A 140 -1.71 -5.44 -0.65
N GLN A 141 -2.48 -6.35 -1.26
CA GLN A 141 -2.30 -6.77 -2.65
C GLN A 141 -2.49 -5.59 -3.63
N LYS A 142 -3.52 -4.77 -3.42
CA LYS A 142 -3.75 -3.58 -4.27
C LYS A 142 -2.61 -2.57 -4.16
N ALA A 143 -2.09 -2.36 -2.95
CA ALA A 143 -0.93 -1.50 -2.71
C ALA A 143 0.32 -2.06 -3.39
N TYR A 144 0.57 -3.36 -3.26
CA TYR A 144 1.67 -4.06 -3.93
C TYR A 144 1.58 -3.95 -5.45
N ASN A 145 0.43 -4.27 -6.05
CA ASN A 145 0.23 -4.17 -7.50
C ASN A 145 0.44 -2.74 -8.02
N THR A 146 0.00 -1.73 -7.25
CA THR A 146 0.23 -0.32 -7.58
C THR A 146 1.72 0.03 -7.56
N ARG A 147 2.45 -0.47 -6.56
CA ARG A 147 3.90 -0.27 -6.43
C ARG A 147 4.65 -0.89 -7.61
N ILE A 148 4.31 -2.13 -8.00
CA ILE A 148 4.89 -2.80 -9.17
C ILE A 148 4.59 -2.02 -10.46
N LYS A 149 3.35 -1.57 -10.65
CA LYS A 149 3.00 -0.73 -11.81
C LYS A 149 3.83 0.55 -11.87
N ASN A 150 4.04 1.21 -10.73
CA ASN A 150 4.88 2.41 -10.65
C ASN A 150 6.35 2.10 -10.94
N LEU A 151 6.88 0.97 -10.44
CA LEU A 151 8.23 0.49 -10.75
C LEU A 151 8.42 0.27 -12.25
N ASN A 152 7.54 -0.49 -12.90
CA ASN A 152 7.63 -0.78 -14.33
C ASN A 152 7.52 0.49 -15.20
N ASN A 153 6.68 1.45 -14.79
CA ASN A 153 6.60 2.75 -15.46
C ASN A 153 7.88 3.57 -15.27
N CYS A 154 8.49 3.49 -14.10
CA CYS A 154 9.73 4.18 -13.81
C CYS A 154 10.91 3.61 -14.56
N GLU A 155 11.03 2.28 -14.62
CA GLU A 155 12.03 1.58 -15.43
C GLU A 155 11.93 1.99 -16.90
N ARG A 156 10.74 1.98 -17.50
CA ARG A 156 10.53 2.45 -18.88
C ARG A 156 10.96 3.90 -19.10
N ARG A 157 10.66 4.80 -18.16
CA ARG A 157 11.02 6.21 -18.25
C ARG A 157 12.53 6.43 -18.10
N LEU A 158 13.17 5.64 -17.24
CA LEU A 158 14.62 5.68 -17.04
C LEU A 158 15.34 5.16 -18.28
N ASN A 159 14.93 4.03 -18.85
CA ASN A 159 15.51 3.49 -20.08
C ASN A 159 15.39 4.48 -21.25
N SER A 160 14.20 5.05 -21.46
CA SER A 160 14.00 6.11 -22.47
C SER A 160 14.84 7.37 -22.22
N CYS A 161 15.17 7.66 -20.96
CA CYS A 161 16.02 8.78 -20.63
C CYS A 161 17.51 8.47 -20.87
N ILE A 162 17.96 7.26 -20.51
CA ILE A 162 19.29 6.74 -20.83
C ILE A 162 19.53 6.77 -22.34
N ASP A 163 18.57 6.31 -23.14
CA ASP A 163 18.67 6.34 -24.62
C ASP A 163 18.83 7.77 -25.17
N ARG A 164 18.20 8.76 -24.53
CA ARG A 164 18.33 10.18 -24.91
C ARG A 164 19.67 10.77 -24.48
N VAL A 165 20.20 10.35 -23.34
CA VAL A 165 21.55 10.72 -22.89
C VAL A 165 22.56 10.13 -23.88
N ASN A 166 22.49 8.82 -24.15
CA ASN A 166 23.39 8.16 -25.10
C ASN A 166 23.38 8.86 -26.47
N ARG A 167 22.19 9.19 -27.01
CA ARG A 167 22.08 9.91 -28.29
C ARG A 167 22.60 11.35 -28.29
N ARG A 168 22.66 12.03 -27.15
CA ARG A 168 23.08 13.44 -27.05
C ARG A 168 24.52 13.61 -26.57
N CYS A 169 25.10 12.55 -26.01
CA CYS A 169 26.41 12.56 -25.39
C CYS A 169 27.43 11.66 -26.12
N SER A 170 26.99 10.89 -27.12
CA SER A 170 27.85 10.19 -28.09
C SER A 170 28.18 11.12 -29.26
#